data_AF-A0A7L3URL7-F1
#
_entry.id   AF-A0A7L3URL7-F1
#
_cell.length_a   1.000
_cell.length_b   1.000
_cell.length_c   1.000
_cell.angle_alpha   90.00
_cell.angle_beta   90.00
_cell.angle_gamma   90.00
#
_symmetry.space_group_name_H-M   'P 1'
#
loop_
_entity.id
_entity.type
_entity.pdbx_description
1 polymer ?
#
loop_
_entity_poly.entity_id
_entity_poly.type
_entity_poly.pdbx_seq_one_letter_code
_entity_poly.pdbx_strand_id
1 'polypeptide(L)'
;LHCCGVQNYSDWERTEYFSQRGIPPSCCKNPNDCSEEDLKDPNKAQLKVFVNGCFFLVTSTMESKMSVVAGISFGIACFQVNLLGGVVVSAGVAPLVLVADHPPL
;
A
#
# COMPACT_ATOMS: atom_id res chain seq x y z
N LEU A 1 -5.66 3.72 -6.50
CA LEU A 1 -4.54 2.77 -6.60
C LEU A 1 -4.87 1.78 -7.72
N HIS A 2 -3.97 1.56 -8.67
CA HIS A 2 -4.17 0.68 -9.83
C HIS A 2 -3.73 -0.75 -9.49
N CYS A 3 -4.43 -1.42 -8.59
CA CYS A 3 -4.08 -2.74 -8.07
C CYS A 3 -5.32 -3.62 -7.86
N CYS A 4 -5.10 -4.93 -7.75
CA CYS A 4 -6.12 -5.90 -7.40
C CYS A 4 -5.56 -7.03 -6.52
N GLY A 5 -6.26 -7.34 -5.44
CA GLY A 5 -5.82 -8.37 -4.50
C GLY A 5 -4.66 -7.91 -3.61
N VAL A 6 -4.18 -8.82 -2.77
CA VAL A 6 -3.12 -8.51 -1.80
C VAL A 6 -1.77 -8.54 -2.51
N GLN A 7 -1.43 -9.69 -3.07
CA GLN A 7 -0.22 -9.94 -3.85
C GLN A 7 -0.52 -10.03 -5.34
N ASN A 8 -1.66 -10.60 -5.72
CA ASN A 8 -2.10 -10.74 -7.12
C ASN A 8 -3.63 -10.76 -7.22
N TYR A 9 -4.15 -10.46 -8.42
CA TYR A 9 -5.59 -10.53 -8.69
C TYR A 9 -6.19 -11.93 -8.42
N SER A 10 -5.42 -13.00 -8.63
CA SER A 10 -5.81 -14.39 -8.32
C SER A 10 -6.06 -14.66 -6.84
N ASP A 11 -5.67 -13.75 -5.93
CA ASP A 11 -5.99 -13.89 -4.50
C ASP A 11 -7.49 -13.97 -4.25
N TRP A 12 -8.30 -13.34 -5.11
CA TRP A 12 -9.76 -13.42 -5.04
C TRP A 12 -10.27 -14.84 -5.24
N GLU A 13 -9.65 -15.67 -6.09
CA GLU A 13 -10.10 -17.03 -6.39
C GLU A 13 -10.14 -17.94 -5.15
N ARG A 14 -9.36 -17.60 -4.11
CA ARG A 14 -9.27 -18.34 -2.85
C ARG A 14 -10.28 -17.86 -1.80
N THR A 15 -11.07 -16.82 -2.11
CA THR A 15 -12.05 -16.24 -1.19
C THR A 15 -13.45 -16.76 -1.48
N GLU A 16 -14.27 -16.94 -0.44
CA GLU A 16 -15.69 -17.32 -0.60
C GLU A 16 -16.50 -16.27 -1.40
N TYR A 17 -16.02 -15.03 -1.43
CA TYR A 17 -16.61 -13.94 -2.20
C TYR A 17 -16.60 -14.23 -3.71
N PHE A 18 -15.54 -14.86 -4.22
CA PHE A 18 -15.37 -15.12 -5.64
C PHE A 18 -16.45 -16.04 -6.20
N SER A 19 -16.89 -17.04 -5.42
CA SER A 19 -17.96 -17.95 -5.84
C SER A 19 -19.32 -17.24 -6.05
N GLN A 20 -19.57 -16.14 -5.34
CA GLN A 20 -20.84 -15.41 -5.43
C GLN A 20 -20.77 -14.27 -6.46
N ARG A 21 -19.68 -13.50 -6.43
CA ARG A 21 -19.55 -12.20 -7.11
C ARG A 21 -18.37 -12.10 -8.09
N GLY A 22 -17.47 -13.08 -8.11
CA GLY A 22 -16.21 -13.00 -8.86
C GLY A 22 -15.24 -11.97 -8.27
N ILE A 23 -14.36 -11.43 -9.11
CA ILE A 23 -13.44 -10.33 -8.75
C ILE A 23 -14.24 -9.02 -8.63
N PRO A 24 -14.01 -8.18 -7.60
CA PRO A 24 -14.76 -6.94 -7.43
C PRO A 24 -14.49 -5.91 -8.54
N PRO A 25 -15.50 -5.08 -8.90
CA PRO A 25 -15.40 -4.11 -10.00
C PRO A 25 -14.38 -2.98 -9.71
N SER A 26 -14.01 -2.77 -8.46
CA SER A 26 -12.93 -1.84 -8.09
C SER A 26 -11.57 -2.22 -8.67
N CYS A 27 -11.38 -3.49 -9.05
CA CYS A 27 -10.15 -3.98 -9.69
C CYS A 27 -10.07 -3.70 -11.20
N CYS A 28 -11.14 -3.22 -11.83
CA CYS A 28 -11.21 -3.04 -13.26
C CYS A 28 -10.32 -1.89 -13.75
N LYS A 29 -9.61 -2.10 -14.87
CA LYS A 29 -8.85 -1.06 -15.55
C LYS A 29 -9.76 0.01 -16.14
N ASN A 30 -10.82 -0.46 -16.81
CA ASN A 30 -11.84 0.38 -17.43
C ASN A 30 -13.21 -0.01 -16.87
N PRO A 31 -13.93 0.92 -16.21
CA PRO A 31 -15.24 0.61 -15.62
C PRO A 31 -16.32 0.28 -16.67
N ASN A 32 -16.17 0.76 -17.90
CA ASN A 32 -17.13 0.54 -18.98
C ASN A 32 -16.98 -0.82 -19.69
N ASP A 33 -15.85 -1.52 -19.50
CA ASP A 33 -15.56 -2.79 -20.18
C ASP A 33 -15.41 -3.94 -19.18
N CYS A 34 -16.06 -3.87 -18.01
CA CYS A 34 -15.85 -4.84 -16.94
C CYS A 34 -17.17 -5.42 -16.46
N SER A 35 -17.66 -6.45 -17.16
CA SER A 35 -18.89 -7.14 -16.80
C SER A 35 -18.66 -8.16 -15.67
N GLU A 36 -19.67 -8.37 -14.83
CA GLU A 36 -19.61 -9.36 -13.73
C GLU A 36 -19.32 -10.78 -14.24
N GLU A 37 -19.79 -11.13 -15.44
CA GLU A 37 -19.51 -12.44 -16.06
C GLU A 37 -18.02 -12.62 -16.41
N ASP A 38 -17.36 -11.56 -16.91
CA ASP A 38 -15.93 -11.58 -17.20
C ASP A 38 -15.09 -11.63 -15.92
N LEU A 39 -15.60 -11.05 -14.82
CA LEU A 39 -14.96 -11.03 -13.51
C LEU A 39 -15.08 -12.36 -12.75
N LYS A 40 -16.03 -13.21 -13.14
CA LYS A 40 -16.14 -14.60 -12.66
C LYS A 40 -15.22 -15.56 -13.41
N ASP A 41 -14.76 -15.17 -14.59
CA ASP A 41 -13.87 -16.00 -15.42
C ASP A 41 -12.42 -15.52 -15.30
N PRO A 42 -11.53 -16.26 -14.61
CA PRO A 42 -10.18 -15.79 -14.33
C PRO A 42 -9.36 -15.53 -15.60
N ASN A 43 -9.63 -16.27 -16.68
CA ASN A 43 -8.95 -16.08 -17.95
C ASN A 43 -9.32 -14.77 -18.64
N LYS A 44 -10.56 -14.29 -18.47
CA LYS A 44 -10.99 -13.01 -19.01
C LYS A 44 -10.66 -11.86 -18.06
N ALA A 45 -10.82 -12.11 -16.75
CA ALA A 45 -10.56 -11.12 -15.72
C ALA A 45 -9.13 -10.57 -15.79
N GLN A 46 -8.11 -11.41 -16.03
CA GLN A 46 -6.70 -10.98 -16.10
C GLN A 46 -6.44 -9.87 -17.14
N LEU A 47 -7.20 -9.84 -18.24
CA LEU A 47 -7.06 -8.83 -19.29
C LEU A 47 -7.68 -7.50 -18.85
N LYS A 48 -8.78 -7.59 -18.09
CA LYS A 48 -9.65 -6.48 -17.72
C LYS A 48 -9.29 -5.83 -16.38
N VAL A 49 -8.65 -6.56 -15.46
CA VAL A 49 -8.29 -6.09 -14.12
C VAL A 49 -6.80 -5.79 -13.98
N PHE A 50 -6.43 -5.03 -12.94
CA PHE A 50 -5.03 -4.82 -12.58
C PHE A 50 -4.43 -6.12 -12.01
N VAL A 51 -3.34 -6.60 -12.60
CA VAL A 51 -2.68 -7.85 -12.17
C VAL A 51 -1.88 -7.63 -10.87
N ASN A 52 -1.35 -6.41 -10.69
CA ASN A 52 -0.50 -6.05 -9.56
C ASN A 52 -1.27 -6.07 -8.23
N GLY A 53 -0.69 -6.70 -7.21
CA GLY A 53 -1.19 -6.66 -5.84
C GLY A 53 -1.07 -5.29 -5.19
N CYS A 54 -2.04 -4.97 -4.33
CA CYS A 54 -2.06 -3.70 -3.62
C CYS A 54 -0.97 -3.60 -2.55
N PHE A 55 -0.55 -4.72 -1.95
CA PHE A 55 0.47 -4.71 -0.90
C PHE A 55 1.80 -4.15 -1.43
N PHE A 56 2.28 -4.67 -2.56
CA PHE A 56 3.52 -4.18 -3.17
C PHE A 56 3.45 -2.69 -3.52
N LEU A 57 2.31 -2.22 -4.04
CA LEU A 57 2.14 -0.81 -4.42
C LEU A 57 2.12 0.11 -3.19
N VAL A 58 1.46 -0.30 -2.11
CA VAL A 58 1.39 0.45 -0.85
C VAL A 58 2.76 0.48 -0.20
N THR A 59 3.43 -0.68 -0.05
CA THR A 59 4.78 -0.75 0.51
C THR A 59 5.77 0.04 -0.32
N SER A 60 5.75 -0.09 -1.66
CA SER A 60 6.63 0.70 -2.54
C SER A 60 6.37 2.20 -2.44
N THR A 61 5.11 2.62 -2.28
CA THR A 61 4.75 4.03 -2.06
C THR A 61 5.25 4.52 -0.69
N MET A 62 5.17 3.68 0.34
CA MET A 62 5.69 3.95 1.68
C MET A 62 7.22 4.08 1.65
N GLU A 63 7.92 3.10 1.06
CA GLU A 63 9.38 3.08 0.91
C GLU A 63 9.91 4.30 0.12
N SER A 64 9.22 4.67 -0.97
CA SER A 64 9.65 5.76 -1.86
C SER A 64 9.62 7.15 -1.25
N LYS A 65 9.06 7.31 -0.04
CA LYS A 65 8.96 8.60 0.66
C LYS A 65 9.59 8.59 2.05
N MET A 66 10.09 7.44 2.53
CA MET A 66 10.73 7.31 3.84
C MET A 66 12.06 8.09 3.94
N SER A 67 12.82 8.23 2.86
CA SER A 67 14.10 8.95 2.86
C SER A 67 13.94 10.47 3.08
N VAL A 68 12.88 11.06 2.52
CA VAL A 68 12.58 12.49 2.68
C VAL A 68 12.17 12.78 4.13
N VAL A 69 11.31 11.93 4.69
CA VAL A 69 10.85 12.05 6.09
C VAL A 69 12.02 11.86 7.07
N ALA A 70 12.91 10.90 6.80
CA ALA A 70 14.13 10.69 7.59
C ALA A 70 15.06 11.91 7.53
N GLY A 71 15.23 12.51 6.35
CA GLY A 71 16.05 13.71 6.16
C GLY A 71 15.54 14.93 6.93
N ILE A 72 14.22 15.18 6.93
CA ILE A 72 13.61 16.27 7.70
C ILE A 72 13.84 16.06 9.20
N SER A 73 13.63 14.84 9.68
CA SER A 73 13.82 14.48 11.10
C SER A 73 15.28 14.68 11.54
N PHE A 74 16.24 14.21 10.74
CA PHE A 74 17.66 14.36 11.04
C PHE A 74 18.12 15.81 10.98
N GLY A 75 17.66 16.59 9.99
CA GLY A 75 17.97 18.01 9.87
C GLY A 75 17.50 18.83 11.08
N ILE A 76 16.28 18.56 11.56
CA ILE A 76 15.73 19.21 12.77
C ILE A 76 16.55 18.82 13.99
N ALA A 77 16.88 17.53 14.16
CA ALA A 77 17.68 17.06 15.28
C ALA A 77 19.08 17.71 15.31
N CYS A 78 19.79 17.75 14.18
CA CYS A 78 21.12 18.34 14.11
C CYS A 78 21.13 19.84 14.39
N PHE A 79 20.10 20.57 13.94
CA PHE A 79 19.97 22.01 14.21
C PHE A 79 19.65 22.29 15.69
N GLN A 80 18.77 21.49 16.29
CA GLN A 80 18.36 21.64 17.70
C GLN A 80 19.49 21.29 18.69
N VAL A 81 20.29 20.26 18.40
CA VAL A 81 21.37 19.77 19.28
C VAL A 81 22.55 20.74 19.32
N ASN A 82 22.86 21.40 18.20
CA ASN A 82 23.99 22.35 18.14
C ASN A 82 23.65 23.74 18.68
N LEU A 83 22.37 24.17 18.65
CA LEU A 83 22.01 25.56 18.98
C LEU A 83 21.50 25.76 20.42
N LEU A 84 20.88 24.76 21.06
CA LEU A 84 20.12 24.95 22.31
C LEU A 84 20.46 23.98 23.46
N GLY A 85 21.47 23.11 23.33
CA GLY A 85 21.95 22.32 24.47
C GLY A 85 20.96 21.26 24.98
N GLY A 86 20.19 20.63 24.06
CA GLY A 86 19.47 19.38 24.33
C GLY A 86 18.04 19.53 24.83
N VAL A 87 17.07 19.51 23.91
CA VAL A 87 15.70 19.07 24.19
C VAL A 87 15.35 17.96 23.21
N VAL A 88 15.15 16.75 23.74
CA VAL A 88 14.71 15.59 22.97
C VAL A 88 13.25 15.80 22.55
N VAL A 89 13.02 16.07 21.26
CA VAL A 89 11.67 16.09 20.67
C VAL A 89 11.20 14.64 20.48
N SER A 90 11.16 13.85 21.55
CA SER A 90 10.59 12.50 21.50
C SER A 90 9.06 12.55 21.45
N ALA A 91 8.45 13.59 22.00
CA ALA A 91 6.99 13.73 22.05
C ALA A 91 6.34 13.99 20.67
N GLY A 92 7.06 14.58 19.71
CA GLY A 92 6.52 14.89 18.37
C GLY A 92 6.81 13.84 17.30
N VAL A 93 7.86 13.03 17.48
CA VAL A 93 8.28 11.99 16.51
C VAL A 93 7.86 10.58 16.91
N ALA A 94 7.44 10.37 18.16
CA ALA A 94 6.88 9.10 18.63
C ALA A 94 5.78 8.52 17.73
N PRO A 95 4.80 9.28 17.21
CA PRO A 95 3.79 8.70 16.31
C PRO A 95 4.36 8.25 14.95
N LEU A 96 5.52 8.77 14.52
CA LEU A 96 6.20 8.39 13.28
C LEU A 96 7.13 7.19 13.48
N VAL A 97 7.83 7.11 14.62
CA VAL A 97 8.74 5.99 14.95
C VAL A 97 7.97 4.71 15.27
N LEU A 98 6.79 4.80 15.90
CA LEU A 98 5.93 3.64 16.17
C LEU A 98 5.41 2.93 14.90
N VAL A 99 5.44 3.59 13.74
CA VAL A 99 5.05 2.96 12.46
C VAL A 99 6.18 2.09 11.88
N ALA A 100 7.43 2.29 12.31
CA ALA A 100 8.59 1.56 11.78
C ALA A 100 8.90 0.24 12.53
N ASP A 101 8.28 -0.01 13.70
CA ASP A 101 8.48 -1.21 14.51
C ASP A 101 7.25 -2.14 14.45
N HIS A 102 6.83 -2.51 13.24
CA HIS A 102 6.02 -3.70 13.06
C HIS A 102 6.75 -4.63 12.09
N PRO A 103 7.44 -5.67 12.59
CA PRO A 103 8.04 -6.68 11.70
C PRO A 103 6.92 -7.42 10.95
N PRO A 104 7.00 -7.62 9.63
CA PRO A 104 6.34 -8.77 9.04
C PRO A 104 7.14 -10.01 9.50
N LEU A 105 6.41 -11.01 10.00
CA LEU A 105 6.90 -12.32 10.51
C LEU A 105 8.19 -12.84 9.82
#